data_AF-A0A1N7A249-F1
#
_entry.id   AF-A0A1N7A249-F1
#
_cell.length_a   1.000
_cell.length_b   1.000
_cell.length_c   1.000
_cell.angle_alpha   90.00
_cell.angle_beta   90.00
_cell.angle_gamma   90.00
#
_symmetry.space_group_name_H-M   'P 1'
#
loop_
_entity.id
_entity.type
_entity.pdbx_description
1 polymer ?
#
loop_
_entity_poly.entity_id
_entity_poly.type
_entity_poly.pdbx_seq_one_letter_code
_entity_poly.pdbx_strand_id
1 'polypeptide(L)'
;RENPGSTVKLITNDFKHSAVLISRYYRDRWQIEIFFKWIKQHLHVKVFYGHSENAVKSQIFTALISFVLLTLLKREANTDKSLFKVLKYFRACKFESLKAFIRKINRPPSRTSKGRRVIDYEKIYQLTERQVMAGETEFLYSTELNPVIL
;
A
#
# COMPACT_ATOMS: atom_id res chain seq x y z
N ARG A 1 6.28 -10.79 -9.78
CA ARG A 1 7.65 -11.32 -9.65
C ARG A 1 8.07 -11.69 -11.05
N GLU A 2 8.92 -10.89 -11.69
CA GLU A 2 9.55 -11.29 -12.95
C GLU A 2 10.58 -12.37 -12.57
N ASN A 3 10.42 -13.59 -13.09
CA ASN A 3 11.45 -14.60 -12.92
C ASN A 3 12.63 -14.18 -13.82
N PRO A 4 13.85 -14.03 -13.28
CA PRO A 4 15.02 -13.73 -14.10
C PRO A 4 15.29 -14.93 -15.02
N GLY A 5 14.76 -14.88 -16.25
CA GLY A 5 14.88 -15.96 -17.23
C GLY A 5 13.68 -16.16 -18.17
N SER A 6 12.51 -15.57 -17.91
CA SER A 6 11.37 -15.69 -18.82
C SER A 6 11.43 -14.67 -19.95
N THR A 7 11.81 -15.11 -21.15
CA THR A 7 11.83 -14.29 -22.38
C THR A 7 10.40 -13.86 -22.76
N VAL A 8 10.14 -12.56 -22.78
CA VAL A 8 8.85 -11.99 -23.22
C VAL A 8 8.92 -11.66 -24.71
N LYS A 9 8.05 -12.25 -25.51
CA LYS A 9 7.90 -11.94 -26.95
C LYS A 9 6.73 -10.97 -27.13
N LEU A 10 6.99 -9.83 -27.76
CA LEU A 10 5.98 -8.81 -28.06
C LEU A 10 5.76 -8.73 -29.57
N ILE A 11 4.49 -8.71 -29.98
CA ILE A 11 4.09 -8.48 -31.38
C ILE A 11 3.41 -7.12 -31.40
N THR A 12 3.83 -6.25 -32.33
CA THR A 12 3.26 -4.91 -32.47
C THR A 12 3.07 -4.57 -33.95
N ASN A 13 2.05 -3.76 -34.22
CA ASN A 13 1.84 -3.13 -35.54
C ASN A 13 2.53 -1.75 -35.62
N ASP A 14 3.23 -1.36 -34.56
CA ASP A 14 3.97 -0.11 -34.48
C ASP A 14 5.40 -0.31 -34.97
N PHE A 15 5.65 0.16 -36.20
CA PHE A 15 6.98 0.13 -36.84
C PHE A 15 7.77 1.43 -36.64
N LYS A 16 7.19 2.44 -35.97
CA LYS A 16 7.79 3.77 -35.83
C LYS A 16 8.63 3.89 -34.56
N HIS A 17 8.20 3.24 -33.49
CA HIS A 17 8.87 3.30 -32.20
C HIS A 17 9.93 2.20 -32.05
N SER A 18 10.97 2.50 -31.26
CA SER A 18 12.01 1.51 -30.96
C SER A 18 11.48 0.37 -30.10
N ALA A 19 12.09 -0.81 -30.22
CA ALA A 19 11.71 -2.00 -29.44
C ALA A 19 11.76 -1.75 -27.91
N VAL A 20 12.69 -0.90 -27.44
CA VAL A 20 12.80 -0.50 -26.04
C VAL A 20 11.60 0.33 -25.60
N LEU A 21 11.10 1.21 -26.45
CA LEU A 21 9.94 2.03 -26.11
C LEU A 21 8.66 1.18 -26.13
N ILE A 22 8.52 0.28 -27.09
CA ILE A 22 7.42 -0.70 -27.16
C ILE A 22 7.40 -1.58 -25.91
N SER A 23 8.56 -2.04 -25.43
CA SER A 23 8.65 -2.83 -24.21
C SER A 23 8.26 -2.04 -22.96
N ARG A 24 8.59 -0.74 -22.90
CA ARG A 24 8.13 0.17 -21.85
C ARG A 24 6.61 0.36 -21.88
N TYR A 25 6.01 0.59 -23.04
CA TYR A 25 4.55 0.68 -23.15
C TYR A 25 3.86 -0.61 -22.72
N TYR A 26 4.44 -1.77 -23.06
CA TYR A 26 3.92 -3.05 -22.60
C TYR A 26 4.04 -3.20 -21.08
N ARG A 27 5.10 -2.69 -20.46
CA ARG A 27 5.24 -2.63 -19.00
C ARG A 27 4.19 -1.69 -18.38
N ASP A 28 3.92 -0.55 -18.99
CA ASP A 28 2.92 0.41 -18.51
C ASP A 28 1.49 -0.15 -18.56
N ARG A 29 1.23 -1.13 -19.43
CA ARG A 29 -0.03 -1.90 -19.42
C ARG A 29 -0.34 -2.50 -18.03
N TRP A 30 0.67 -2.88 -17.25
CA TRP A 30 0.46 -3.39 -15.88
C TRP A 30 -0.11 -2.33 -14.93
N GLN A 31 0.13 -1.04 -15.19
CA GLN A 31 -0.46 0.04 -14.38
C GLN A 31 -1.99 0.03 -14.48
N ILE A 32 -2.54 -0.32 -15.65
CA ILE A 32 -3.98 -0.46 -15.85
C ILE A 32 -4.53 -1.59 -14.96
N GLU A 33 -3.82 -2.72 -14.86
CA GLU A 33 -4.23 -3.82 -13.98
C GLU A 33 -4.19 -3.42 -12.50
N ILE A 34 -3.15 -2.70 -12.07
CA ILE A 34 -3.01 -2.18 -10.71
C ILE A 34 -4.14 -1.18 -10.41
N PHE A 35 -4.48 -0.32 -11.36
CA PHE A 35 -5.60 0.62 -11.27
C PHE A 35 -6.94 -0.10 -11.08
N PHE A 36 -7.28 -1.06 -11.95
CA PHE A 36 -8.52 -1.82 -11.80
C PHE A 36 -8.53 -2.72 -10.58
N LYS A 37 -7.38 -3.23 -10.15
CA LYS A 37 -7.24 -3.94 -8.88
C LYS A 37 -7.58 -3.01 -7.71
N TRP A 38 -7.08 -1.78 -7.72
CA TRP A 38 -7.38 -0.78 -6.69
C TRP A 38 -8.88 -0.47 -6.63
N ILE A 39 -9.52 -0.20 -7.79
CA ILE A 39 -10.95 0.08 -7.89
C ILE A 39 -11.77 -1.08 -7.33
N LYS A 40 -11.51 -2.30 -7.80
CA LYS A 40 -12.23 -3.51 -7.35
C LYS A 40 -12.04 -3.76 -5.85
N GLN A 41 -10.87 -3.46 -5.30
CA GLN A 41 -10.59 -3.65 -3.88
C GLN A 41 -11.25 -2.60 -2.99
N HIS A 42 -11.31 -1.34 -3.44
CA HIS A 42 -11.61 -0.22 -2.54
C HIS A 42 -12.95 0.47 -2.80
N LEU A 43 -13.54 0.36 -4.00
CA LEU A 43 -14.78 1.06 -4.38
C LEU A 43 -16.03 0.16 -4.45
N HIS A 44 -16.02 -0.98 -3.76
CA HIS A 44 -17.18 -1.91 -3.67
C HIS A 44 -17.73 -2.39 -5.04
N VAL A 45 -16.91 -2.45 -6.09
CA VAL A 45 -17.30 -3.01 -7.40
C VAL A 45 -17.32 -4.55 -7.39
N LYS A 46 -17.40 -5.19 -6.22
CA LYS A 46 -17.35 -6.65 -6.08
C LYS A 46 -18.72 -7.33 -6.20
N VAL A 47 -19.79 -6.61 -5.90
CA VAL A 47 -21.16 -7.10 -6.00
C VAL A 47 -21.91 -6.14 -6.90
N PHE A 48 -22.54 -6.67 -7.95
CA PHE A 48 -23.37 -5.87 -8.84
C PHE A 48 -24.72 -5.63 -8.17
N TYR A 49 -25.20 -4.38 -8.20
CA TYR A 49 -26.52 -4.02 -7.68
C TYR A 49 -27.66 -4.40 -8.64
N GLY A 50 -27.33 -4.79 -9.87
CA GLY A 50 -28.26 -5.28 -10.88
C GLY A 50 -27.52 -5.96 -12.02
N HIS A 51 -28.19 -6.88 -12.71
CA HIS A 51 -27.61 -7.68 -13.80
C HIS A 51 -27.89 -7.13 -15.20
N SER A 52 -28.63 -6.02 -15.31
CA SER A 52 -28.83 -5.37 -16.60
C SER A 52 -27.56 -4.68 -17.07
N GLU A 53 -27.35 -4.62 -18.38
CA GLU A 53 -26.18 -3.97 -18.98
C GLU A 53 -26.03 -2.51 -18.50
N ASN A 54 -27.16 -1.79 -18.41
CA ASN A 54 -27.17 -0.40 -17.94
C ASN A 54 -26.79 -0.27 -16.46
N ALA A 55 -27.21 -1.21 -15.61
CA ALA A 55 -26.83 -1.22 -14.20
C ALA A 55 -25.31 -1.44 -14.03
N VAL A 56 -24.75 -2.39 -14.78
CA VAL A 56 -23.30 -2.66 -14.78
C VAL A 56 -22.52 -1.45 -15.29
N LYS A 57 -22.92 -0.86 -16.42
CA LYS A 57 -22.29 0.36 -16.97
C LYS A 57 -22.31 1.50 -15.96
N SER A 58 -23.47 1.77 -15.35
CA SER A 58 -23.63 2.84 -14.36
C SER A 58 -22.75 2.64 -13.13
N GLN A 59 -22.63 1.39 -12.65
CA GLN A 59 -21.77 1.06 -11.52
C GLN A 59 -20.29 1.28 -11.84
N ILE A 60 -19.83 0.89 -13.03
CA ILE A 60 -18.46 1.13 -13.49
C ILE A 60 -18.19 2.63 -13.60
N PHE A 61 -19.07 3.40 -14.24
CA PHE A 61 -18.91 4.85 -14.35
C PHE A 61 -18.88 5.53 -12.99
N THR A 62 -19.76 5.13 -12.07
CA THR A 62 -19.77 5.66 -10.70
C THR A 62 -18.45 5.39 -9.96
N ALA A 63 -17.86 4.20 -10.15
CA ALA A 63 -16.57 3.88 -9.56
C ALA A 63 -15.43 4.72 -10.16
N LEU A 64 -15.44 4.93 -11.48
CA LEU A 64 -14.45 5.79 -12.15
C LEU A 64 -14.56 7.24 -11.69
N ILE A 65 -15.78 7.80 -11.62
CA ILE A 65 -16.04 9.15 -11.12
C ILE A 65 -15.56 9.28 -9.67
N SER A 66 -15.90 8.30 -8.82
CA SER A 66 -15.47 8.28 -7.42
C SER A 66 -13.95 8.26 -7.27
N PHE A 67 -13.24 7.53 -8.15
CA PHE A 67 -11.78 7.52 -8.16
C PHE A 67 -11.19 8.88 -8.52
N VAL A 68 -11.73 9.54 -9.55
CA VAL A 68 -11.29 10.88 -9.98
C VAL A 68 -11.56 11.90 -8.87
N LEU A 69 -12.74 11.89 -8.27
CA LEU A 69 -13.10 12.78 -7.15
C LEU A 69 -12.18 12.56 -5.94
N LEU A 70 -11.84 11.31 -5.62
CA LEU A 70 -10.93 11.01 -4.53
C LEU A 70 -9.50 11.49 -4.83
N THR A 71 -9.06 11.40 -6.08
CA THR A 71 -7.76 11.90 -6.53
C THR A 71 -7.71 13.42 -6.48
N LEU A 72 -8.79 14.09 -6.89
CA LEU A 72 -8.96 15.52 -6.74
C LEU A 72 -8.94 15.92 -5.25
N LEU A 73 -9.68 15.21 -4.40
CA LEU A 73 -9.69 15.45 -2.95
C LEU A 73 -8.29 15.32 -2.34
N LYS A 74 -7.50 14.33 -2.77
CA LYS A 74 -6.11 14.19 -2.35
C LYS A 74 -5.27 15.42 -2.75
N ARG A 75 -5.46 15.92 -3.97
CA ARG A 75 -4.77 17.10 -4.50
C ARG A 75 -5.14 18.34 -3.68
N GLU A 76 -6.42 18.58 -3.45
CA GLU A 76 -6.92 19.71 -2.65
C GLU A 76 -6.45 19.64 -1.19
N ALA A 77 -6.39 18.45 -0.61
CA ALA A 77 -5.87 18.25 0.74
C ALA A 77 -4.34 18.41 0.85
N ASN A 78 -3.62 18.55 -0.27
CA ASN A 78 -2.17 18.66 -0.38
C ASN A 78 -1.43 17.67 0.55
N THR A 79 -1.72 16.38 0.40
CA THR A 79 -1.21 15.34 1.31
C THR A 79 -0.44 14.25 0.58
N ASP A 80 0.69 13.85 1.14
CA ASP A 80 1.53 12.75 0.62
C ASP A 80 0.97 11.36 0.95
N LYS A 81 -0.18 11.30 1.64
CA LYS A 81 -0.80 10.03 2.02
C LYS A 81 -1.26 9.26 0.79
N SER A 82 -1.22 7.92 0.89
CA SER A 82 -1.72 7.04 -0.17
C SER A 82 -3.22 7.27 -0.40
N LEU A 83 -3.68 7.02 -1.63
CA LEU A 83 -5.09 7.19 -2.01
C LEU A 83 -6.03 6.36 -1.11
N PHE A 84 -5.58 5.18 -0.69
CA PHE A 84 -6.29 4.34 0.27
C PHE A 84 -6.45 5.01 1.65
N LYS A 85 -5.40 5.68 2.16
CA LYS A 85 -5.51 6.44 3.41
C LYS A 85 -6.51 7.58 3.25
N VAL A 86 -6.43 8.34 2.16
CA VAL A 86 -7.39 9.42 1.86
C VAL A 86 -8.83 8.90 1.87
N LEU A 87 -9.09 7.76 1.21
CA LEU A 87 -10.40 7.12 1.22
C LEU A 87 -10.85 6.72 2.63
N LYS A 88 -9.94 6.20 3.46
CA LYS A 88 -10.24 5.83 4.85
C LYS A 88 -10.62 7.05 5.69
N TYR A 89 -9.88 8.15 5.56
CA TYR A 89 -10.22 9.41 6.23
C TYR A 89 -11.55 9.98 5.71
N PHE A 90 -11.79 9.91 4.40
CA PHE A 90 -13.03 10.39 3.79
C PHE A 90 -14.25 9.63 4.35
N ARG A 91 -14.15 8.30 4.44
CA ARG A 91 -15.17 7.46 5.08
C ARG A 91 -15.40 7.81 6.55
N ALA A 92 -14.34 8.11 7.28
CA ALA A 92 -14.43 8.50 8.69
C ALA A 92 -15.04 9.91 8.88
N CYS A 93 -14.89 10.80 7.90
CA CYS A 93 -15.34 12.19 7.95
C CYS A 93 -16.60 12.44 7.11
N LYS A 94 -17.42 11.41 6.84
CA LYS A 94 -18.55 11.46 5.88
C LYS A 94 -19.54 12.61 6.13
N PHE A 95 -19.69 13.04 7.38
CA PHE A 95 -20.64 14.06 7.81
C PHE A 95 -19.97 15.37 8.25
N GLU A 96 -18.69 15.54 7.93
CA GLU A 96 -17.92 16.73 8.31
C GLU A 96 -17.67 17.64 7.12
N SER A 97 -17.40 18.91 7.40
CA SER A 97 -17.01 19.86 6.36
C SER A 97 -15.64 19.50 5.75
N LEU A 98 -15.44 19.91 4.49
CA LEU A 98 -14.17 19.72 3.80
C LEU A 98 -12.98 20.31 4.60
N LYS A 99 -13.17 21.47 5.24
CA LYS A 99 -12.16 22.10 6.10
C LYS A 99 -11.76 21.19 7.28
N ALA A 100 -12.74 20.57 7.95
CA ALA A 100 -12.49 19.66 9.05
C ALA A 100 -11.75 18.39 8.58
N PHE A 101 -12.12 17.86 7.42
CA PHE A 101 -11.41 16.75 6.77
C PHE A 101 -9.94 17.09 6.48
N ILE A 102 -9.66 18.24 5.86
CA ILE A 102 -8.28 18.68 5.53
C ILE A 102 -7.44 18.83 6.81
N ARG A 103 -8.03 19.40 7.87
CA ARG A 103 -7.36 19.51 9.18
C ARG A 103 -7.02 18.13 9.76
N LYS A 104 -7.95 17.17 9.69
CA LYS A 104 -7.76 15.83 10.24
C LYS A 104 -6.76 15.00 9.45
N ILE A 105 -6.79 15.09 8.12
CA ILE A 105 -5.87 14.33 7.29
C ILE A 105 -4.45 14.84 7.44
N ASN A 106 -4.22 16.14 7.63
CA ASN A 106 -2.88 16.72 7.79
C ASN A 106 -2.42 16.80 9.26
N ARG A 107 -3.23 16.32 10.21
CA ARG A 107 -2.83 16.23 11.61
C ARG A 107 -1.58 15.35 11.76
N PRO A 108 -0.54 15.79 12.50
CA PRO A 108 0.60 14.95 12.79
C PRO A 108 0.18 13.70 13.60
N PRO A 109 0.91 12.59 13.48
CA PRO A 109 0.60 11.37 14.23
C PRO A 109 0.63 11.66 15.74
N SER A 110 -0.43 11.29 16.45
CA SER A 110 -0.54 11.53 17.91
C SER A 110 0.43 10.67 18.73
N ARG A 111 0.88 9.54 18.18
CA ARG A 111 1.85 8.62 18.78
C ARG A 111 2.79 8.14 17.69
N THR A 112 4.09 8.18 17.95
CA THR A 112 5.10 7.54 17.13
C THR A 112 5.43 6.18 17.75
N SER A 113 5.40 5.13 16.93
CA SER A 113 5.98 3.84 17.29
C SER A 113 7.33 3.73 16.60
N LYS A 114 8.31 3.09 17.25
CA LYS A 114 9.60 2.73 16.64
C LYS A 114 9.45 1.82 15.40
N GLY A 115 8.22 1.36 15.12
CA GLY A 115 7.90 0.54 13.96
C GLY A 115 8.36 -0.90 14.16
N ARG A 116 8.26 -1.69 13.09
CA ARG A 116 8.89 -3.02 13.06
C ARG A 116 10.40 -2.81 13.06
N ARG A 117 11.07 -3.25 14.14
CA ARG A 117 12.53 -3.28 14.19
C ARG A 117 13.02 -4.60 13.63
N VAL A 118 14.04 -4.54 12.78
CA VAL A 118 14.78 -5.74 12.39
C VAL A 118 15.63 -6.13 13.58
N ILE A 119 15.47 -7.37 14.03
CA ILE A 119 16.24 -7.92 15.14
C ILE A 119 17.63 -8.28 14.59
N ASP A 120 18.68 -7.76 15.22
CA ASP A 120 20.07 -8.08 14.88
C ASP A 120 20.49 -9.35 15.63
N TYR A 121 20.22 -10.51 15.03
CA TYR A 121 20.46 -11.81 15.66
C TYR A 121 21.93 -12.05 15.99
N GLU A 122 22.86 -11.52 15.19
CA GLU A 122 24.30 -11.67 15.42
C GLU A 122 24.70 -10.90 16.69
N LYS A 123 24.25 -9.64 16.79
CA LYS A 123 24.51 -8.84 18.00
C LYS A 123 23.87 -9.46 19.24
N ILE A 124 22.68 -10.03 19.11
CA ILE A 124 22.00 -10.77 20.18
C ILE A 124 22.83 -11.98 20.62
N TYR A 125 23.35 -12.74 19.65
CA TYR A 125 24.18 -13.92 19.90
C TYR A 125 25.48 -13.55 20.63
N GLN A 126 26.22 -12.56 20.13
CA GLN A 126 27.47 -12.09 20.73
C GLN A 126 27.28 -11.56 22.17
N LEU A 127 26.16 -10.88 22.44
CA LEU A 127 25.83 -10.44 23.79
C LEU A 127 25.50 -11.62 24.71
N THR A 128 24.73 -12.59 24.20
CA THR A 128 24.39 -13.80 24.95
C THR A 128 25.64 -14.62 25.29
N GLU A 129 26.54 -14.80 24.33
CA GLU A 129 27.80 -15.52 24.53
C GLU A 129 28.65 -14.85 25.62
N ARG A 130 28.82 -13.53 25.57
CA ARG A 130 29.55 -12.79 26.63
C ARG A 130 28.95 -13.00 28.02
N GLN A 131 27.63 -12.95 28.14
CA GLN A 131 26.94 -13.12 29.43
C GLN A 131 27.09 -14.53 29.98
N VAL A 132 27.03 -15.54 29.10
CA VAL A 132 27.31 -16.94 29.47
C VAL A 132 28.75 -17.11 29.95
N MET A 133 29.71 -16.52 29.22
CA MET A 133 31.14 -16.58 29.59
C MET A 133 31.45 -15.82 30.89
N ALA A 134 30.66 -14.79 31.23
CA ALA A 134 30.75 -14.06 32.49
C ALA A 134 30.07 -14.78 33.67
N GLY A 135 29.40 -15.93 33.43
CA GLY A 135 28.72 -16.70 34.46
C GLY A 135 27.36 -16.14 34.89
N GLU A 136 26.85 -15.12 34.20
CA GLU A 136 25.57 -14.47 34.52
C GLU A 136 24.38 -15.26 33.96
N THR A 137 24.30 -16.58 34.13
CA THR A 137 23.32 -17.42 33.38
C THR A 137 21.90 -17.43 33.97
N GLU A 138 21.67 -16.77 35.10
CA GLU A 138 20.40 -16.82 35.84
C GLU A 138 19.21 -16.31 35.02
N PHE A 139 19.44 -15.37 34.09
CA PHE A 139 18.41 -14.85 33.18
C PHE A 139 17.91 -15.88 32.15
N LEU A 140 18.71 -16.91 31.82
CA LEU A 140 18.33 -17.93 30.83
C LEU A 140 17.21 -18.86 31.34
N TYR A 141 17.01 -18.90 32.65
CA TYR A 141 15.99 -19.69 33.32
C TYR A 141 14.77 -18.86 33.76
N SER A 142 14.80 -17.54 33.54
CA SER A 142 13.70 -16.65 33.90
C SER A 142 12.61 -16.66 32.83
N THR A 143 11.38 -16.92 33.25
CA THR A 143 10.17 -16.82 32.40
C THR A 143 9.64 -15.39 32.28
N GLU A 144 10.20 -14.44 33.04
CA GLU A 144 9.59 -13.12 33.26
C GLU A 144 10.06 -12.03 32.29
N LEU A 145 11.22 -12.20 31.64
CA LEU A 145 11.76 -11.17 30.75
C LEU A 145 12.69 -11.76 29.69
N ASN A 146 12.59 -11.25 28.46
CA ASN A 146 13.56 -11.54 27.39
C ASN A 146 14.52 -10.34 27.29
N PRO A 147 15.66 -10.33 28.02
CA PRO A 147 16.47 -9.13 28.26
C PRO A 147 17.17 -8.60 27.00
N VAL A 148 17.18 -9.37 25.92
CA VAL A 148 17.97 -9.09 24.72
C VAL A 148 17.15 -8.41 23.59
N ILE A 149 15.83 -8.24 23.77
CA ILE A 149 14.95 -7.59 22.80
C ILE A 149 14.43 -6.26 23.36
N LEU A 150 15.25 -5.19 23.28
CA LEU A 150 14.87 -3.80 23.59
C LEU A 150 14.66 -2.91 22.35
#